data_AF-A0A7W2D5X9-F1
#
_entry.id   AF-A0A7W2D5X9-F1
#
_cell.length_a   1.000
_cell.length_b   1.000
_cell.length_c   1.000
_cell.angle_alpha   90.00
_cell.angle_beta   90.00
_cell.angle_gamma   90.00
#
_symmetry.space_group_name_H-M   'P 1'
#
loop_
_entity.id
_entity.type
_entity.pdbx_description
1 polymer ?
#
loop_
_entity_poly.entity_id
_entity_poly.type
_entity_poly.pdbx_seq_one_letter_code
_entity_poly.pdbx_strand_id
1 'polypeptide(L)'
;MEINANYTSLVAIGDSFTEGMSDLLPDGSYRGWADLLAGRMAARTPGFRYANLAVRGKLIGQIVDEQVDAAAAMQADVVTLVGGLNDTLRPKCDMGMVRGLLEEAVERLAPNCKQLVLMRSPTRNGPVQERFRPRMEELFAHVDDLAARHGALVVELYQVPALSDQRMWDVDRLHLTPEGHRRVAEAVWQALGYEPEDDWRAPLPAPVPPNWATQRIADARFARQYLLPWIGRRLTGRSSGDGRPPKRPELLPYEGPIA
;
A
#
# COMPACT_ATOMS: atom_id res chain seq x y z
N MET A 1 -20.69 -17.60 10.78
CA MET A 1 -20.84 -17.74 9.33
C MET A 1 -19.42 -17.90 8.82
N GLU A 2 -18.96 -19.15 8.65
CA GLU A 2 -17.62 -19.42 8.12
C GLU A 2 -17.60 -18.97 6.66
N ILE A 3 -17.03 -17.80 6.40
CA ILE A 3 -16.72 -17.38 5.03
C ILE A 3 -15.35 -18.02 4.73
N ASN A 4 -15.36 -19.29 4.37
CA ASN A 4 -14.19 -19.89 3.73
C ASN A 4 -14.17 -19.39 2.27
N ALA A 5 -13.83 -18.10 2.09
CA ALA A 5 -13.76 -17.50 0.77
C ALA A 5 -12.61 -18.14 -0.01
N ASN A 6 -12.96 -19.03 -0.93
CA ASN A 6 -11.98 -19.64 -1.82
C ASN A 6 -11.64 -18.66 -2.95
N TYR A 7 -10.70 -17.74 -2.67
CA TYR A 7 -10.15 -16.83 -3.67
C TYR A 7 -9.05 -17.52 -4.48
N THR A 8 -9.15 -17.40 -5.80
CA THR A 8 -8.25 -18.03 -6.78
C THR A 8 -7.38 -17.03 -7.53
N SER A 9 -7.61 -15.72 -7.34
CA SER A 9 -6.81 -14.69 -7.97
C SER A 9 -6.77 -13.38 -7.18
N LEU A 10 -5.63 -12.70 -7.24
CA LEU A 10 -5.41 -11.37 -6.68
C LEU A 10 -4.80 -10.44 -7.72
N VAL A 11 -5.33 -9.22 -7.81
CA VAL A 11 -4.70 -8.11 -8.53
C VAL A 11 -4.47 -6.96 -7.55
N ALA A 12 -3.22 -6.51 -7.47
CA ALA A 12 -2.85 -5.40 -6.62
C ALA A 12 -2.48 -4.17 -7.46
N ILE A 13 -3.15 -3.04 -7.20
CA ILE A 13 -2.88 -1.77 -7.87
C ILE A 13 -2.59 -0.67 -6.84
N GLY A 14 -1.86 0.34 -7.27
CA GLY A 14 -1.50 1.47 -6.44
C GLY A 14 -0.11 2.02 -6.70
N ASP A 15 0.51 2.50 -5.63
CA ASP A 15 1.78 3.19 -5.62
C ASP A 15 2.92 2.38 -4.97
N SER A 16 3.89 3.06 -4.35
CA SER A 16 5.06 2.41 -3.72
C SER A 16 4.70 1.53 -2.54
N PHE A 17 3.59 1.84 -1.84
CA PHE A 17 3.11 1.02 -0.74
C PHE A 17 2.72 -0.38 -1.23
N THR A 18 1.94 -0.45 -2.31
CA THR A 18 1.52 -1.70 -2.94
C THR A 18 2.65 -2.37 -3.75
N GLU A 19 3.56 -1.59 -4.35
CA GLU A 19 4.75 -2.14 -5.04
C GLU A 19 5.65 -2.92 -4.06
N GLY A 20 5.66 -2.53 -2.78
CA GLY A 20 6.45 -3.22 -1.75
C GLY A 20 7.77 -2.55 -1.42
N MET A 21 7.88 -1.24 -1.69
CA MET A 21 9.11 -0.47 -1.41
C MET A 21 9.64 -0.74 -0.01
N SER A 22 10.97 -0.84 0.09
CA SER A 22 11.74 -1.13 1.31
C SER A 22 11.69 -2.57 1.85
N ASP A 23 10.96 -3.50 1.21
CA ASP A 23 11.10 -4.94 1.42
C ASP A 23 11.92 -5.59 0.28
N LEU A 24 13.21 -5.25 0.24
CA LEU A 24 14.15 -5.62 -0.83
C LEU A 24 14.61 -7.08 -0.67
N LEU A 25 14.48 -7.87 -1.73
CA LEU A 25 15.00 -9.23 -1.82
C LEU A 25 16.46 -9.24 -2.31
N PRO A 26 17.21 -10.34 -2.12
CA PRO A 26 18.59 -10.46 -2.58
C PRO A 26 18.79 -10.24 -4.09
N ASP A 27 17.77 -10.52 -4.89
CA ASP A 27 17.77 -10.31 -6.35
C ASP A 27 17.51 -8.85 -6.76
N GLY A 28 17.28 -7.96 -5.79
CA GLY A 28 17.01 -6.54 -6.00
C GLY A 28 15.54 -6.20 -6.29
N SER A 29 14.65 -7.19 -6.31
CA SER A 29 13.21 -6.98 -6.42
C SER A 29 12.59 -6.61 -5.07
N TYR A 30 11.40 -6.00 -5.10
CA TYR A 30 10.63 -5.70 -3.89
C TYR A 30 9.50 -6.70 -3.74
N ARG A 31 9.40 -7.32 -2.56
CA ARG A 31 8.32 -8.26 -2.21
C ARG A 31 7.09 -7.49 -1.72
N GLY A 32 7.15 -6.94 -0.51
CA GLY A 32 6.06 -6.13 0.06
C GLY A 32 4.82 -6.93 0.46
N TRP A 33 3.85 -6.22 1.06
CA TRP A 33 2.66 -6.84 1.66
C TRP A 33 1.79 -7.58 0.63
N ALA A 34 1.67 -7.08 -0.60
CA ALA A 34 0.83 -7.68 -1.63
C ALA A 34 1.39 -9.04 -2.07
N ASP A 35 2.72 -9.17 -2.21
CA ASP A 35 3.36 -10.43 -2.59
C ASP A 35 3.37 -11.43 -1.43
N LEU A 36 3.48 -10.94 -0.19
CA LEU A 36 3.33 -11.75 1.02
C LEU A 36 1.91 -12.33 1.12
N LEU A 37 0.89 -11.51 0.90
CA LEU A 37 -0.51 -11.93 0.85
C LEU A 37 -0.73 -12.95 -0.28
N ALA A 38 -0.26 -12.66 -1.49
CA ALA A 38 -0.37 -13.56 -2.62
C ALA A 38 0.29 -14.92 -2.34
N GLY A 39 1.44 -14.93 -1.65
CA GLY A 39 2.15 -16.17 -1.30
C GLY A 39 1.33 -17.04 -0.35
N ARG A 40 0.70 -16.43 0.66
CA ARG A 40 -0.20 -17.12 1.60
C ARG A 40 -1.45 -17.67 0.91
N MET A 41 -2.04 -16.89 0.01
CA MET A 41 -3.22 -17.33 -0.76
C MET A 41 -2.85 -18.49 -1.71
N ALA A 42 -1.72 -18.39 -2.41
CA ALA A 42 -1.22 -19.45 -3.30
C ALA A 42 -0.93 -20.76 -2.57
N ALA A 43 -0.39 -20.69 -1.35
CA ALA A 43 -0.14 -21.87 -0.53
C ALA A 43 -1.43 -22.65 -0.16
N ARG A 44 -2.60 -21.99 -0.16
CA ARG A 44 -3.90 -22.61 0.12
C ARG A 44 -4.70 -22.98 -1.13
N THR A 45 -4.43 -22.31 -2.25
CA THR A 45 -5.21 -22.44 -3.48
C THR A 45 -4.32 -22.86 -4.65
N PRO A 46 -4.32 -24.17 -5.01
CA PRO A 46 -3.61 -24.62 -6.21
C PRO A 46 -4.04 -23.86 -7.47
N GLY A 47 -3.06 -23.43 -8.27
CA GLY A 47 -3.32 -22.65 -9.48
C GLY A 47 -3.72 -21.19 -9.23
N PHE A 48 -3.50 -20.66 -8.02
CA PHE A 48 -3.71 -19.25 -7.69
C PHE A 48 -2.99 -18.33 -8.69
N ARG A 49 -3.66 -17.26 -9.12
CA ARG A 49 -3.10 -16.28 -10.06
C ARG A 49 -2.85 -14.94 -9.39
N TYR A 50 -1.76 -14.28 -9.73
CA TYR A 50 -1.40 -13.00 -9.11
C TYR A 50 -0.79 -12.00 -10.10
N ALA A 51 -1.31 -10.78 -10.09
CA ALA A 51 -0.72 -9.60 -10.73
C ALA A 51 -0.49 -8.47 -9.73
N ASN A 52 0.56 -7.69 -9.95
CA ASN A 52 0.85 -6.46 -9.22
C ASN A 52 1.20 -5.36 -10.22
N LEU A 53 0.24 -4.45 -10.42
CA LEU A 53 0.33 -3.33 -11.35
C LEU A 53 0.90 -2.06 -10.69
N ALA A 54 1.17 -2.10 -9.38
CA ALA A 54 1.58 -0.94 -8.62
C ALA A 54 2.98 -0.45 -9.01
N VAL A 55 3.13 0.87 -9.06
CA VAL A 55 4.40 1.53 -9.42
C VAL A 55 4.63 2.71 -8.49
N ARG A 56 5.81 2.76 -7.86
CA ARG A 56 6.19 3.81 -6.91
C ARG A 56 5.99 5.22 -7.41
N GLY A 57 5.58 6.08 -6.48
CA GLY A 57 5.48 7.52 -6.69
C GLY A 57 4.33 7.95 -7.59
N LYS A 58 3.46 7.03 -8.02
CA LYS A 58 2.24 7.36 -8.73
C LYS A 58 1.28 8.18 -7.87
N LEU A 59 0.62 9.11 -8.54
CA LEU A 59 -0.53 9.85 -8.05
C LEU A 59 -1.82 9.16 -8.50
N ILE A 60 -2.96 9.48 -7.88
CA ILE A 60 -4.23 8.81 -8.17
C ILE A 60 -4.62 8.88 -9.66
N GLY A 61 -4.38 9.99 -10.36
CA GLY A 61 -4.63 10.09 -11.80
C GLY A 61 -3.82 9.09 -12.62
N GLN A 62 -2.55 8.88 -12.30
CA GLN A 62 -1.72 7.89 -12.98
C GLN A 62 -2.10 6.44 -12.63
N ILE A 63 -2.74 6.21 -11.48
CA ILE A 63 -3.30 4.91 -11.12
C ILE A 63 -4.54 4.65 -11.96
N VAL A 64 -5.44 5.63 -12.06
CA VAL A 64 -6.64 5.55 -12.92
C VAL A 64 -6.26 5.30 -14.37
N ASP A 65 -5.41 6.15 -14.94
CA ASP A 65 -5.07 6.13 -16.38
C ASP A 65 -4.35 4.84 -16.82
N GLU A 66 -3.52 4.26 -15.95
CA GLU A 66 -2.60 3.19 -16.36
C GLU A 66 -2.89 1.83 -15.71
N GLN A 67 -3.62 1.77 -14.59
CA GLN A 67 -3.79 0.52 -13.83
C GLN A 67 -5.24 0.07 -13.71
N VAL A 68 -6.21 0.99 -13.61
CA VAL A 68 -7.61 0.65 -13.30
C VAL A 68 -8.24 -0.21 -14.38
N ASP A 69 -8.20 0.23 -15.63
CA ASP A 69 -8.83 -0.51 -16.73
C ASP A 69 -8.13 -1.87 -16.97
N ALA A 70 -6.80 -1.91 -16.82
CA ALA A 70 -6.04 -3.15 -16.89
C ALA A 70 -6.43 -4.14 -15.78
N ALA A 71 -6.58 -3.68 -14.54
CA ALA A 71 -7.02 -4.52 -13.42
C ALA A 71 -8.46 -4.99 -13.56
N ALA A 72 -9.37 -4.10 -14.01
CA ALA A 72 -10.77 -4.46 -14.27
C ALA A 72 -10.87 -5.55 -15.35
N ALA A 73 -10.10 -5.44 -16.43
CA ALA A 73 -10.08 -6.44 -17.50
C ALA A 73 -9.60 -7.84 -17.06
N MET A 74 -8.84 -7.93 -15.96
CA MET A 74 -8.35 -9.21 -15.43
C MET A 74 -9.43 -10.01 -14.69
N GLN A 75 -10.53 -9.37 -14.29
CA GLN A 75 -11.67 -9.99 -13.58
C GLN A 75 -11.24 -10.89 -12.40
N ALA A 76 -10.30 -10.41 -11.60
CA ALA A 76 -9.76 -11.17 -10.48
C ALA A 76 -10.77 -11.33 -9.34
N ASP A 77 -10.59 -12.36 -8.53
CA ASP A 77 -11.44 -12.57 -7.36
C ASP A 77 -11.27 -11.44 -6.34
N VAL A 78 -10.03 -11.07 -6.03
CA VAL A 78 -9.71 -9.95 -5.15
C VAL A 78 -8.95 -8.88 -5.92
N VAL A 79 -9.41 -7.63 -5.82
CA VAL A 79 -8.66 -6.46 -6.28
C VAL A 79 -8.35 -5.58 -5.08
N THR A 80 -7.09 -5.18 -4.91
CA THR A 80 -6.70 -4.19 -3.90
C THR A 80 -6.35 -2.87 -4.57
N LEU A 81 -6.95 -1.78 -4.09
CA LEU A 81 -6.68 -0.42 -4.58
C LEU A 81 -6.17 0.45 -3.43
N VAL A 82 -4.94 0.95 -3.59
CA VAL A 82 -4.35 1.97 -2.71
C VAL A 82 -3.86 3.13 -3.54
N GLY A 83 -4.45 4.31 -3.35
CA GLY A 83 -4.08 5.53 -4.09
C GLY A 83 -4.56 6.80 -3.40
N GLY A 84 -4.07 7.95 -3.85
CA GLY A 84 -4.45 9.26 -3.33
C GLY A 84 -3.63 9.76 -2.15
N LEU A 85 -3.04 8.87 -1.32
CA LEU A 85 -2.22 9.34 -0.18
C LEU A 85 -1.01 10.17 -0.65
N ASN A 86 -0.35 9.79 -1.74
CA ASN A 86 0.74 10.56 -2.35
C ASN A 86 0.32 11.97 -2.77
N ASP A 87 -0.93 12.15 -3.22
CA ASP A 87 -1.51 13.44 -3.59
C ASP A 87 -1.70 14.33 -2.36
N THR A 88 -2.23 13.78 -1.26
CA THR A 88 -2.44 14.54 0.00
C THR A 88 -1.14 15.16 0.54
N LEU A 89 -0.01 14.49 0.30
CA LEU A 89 1.35 14.90 0.68
C LEU A 89 1.97 15.97 -0.25
N ARG A 90 1.26 16.41 -1.29
CA ARG A 90 1.70 17.48 -2.20
C ARG A 90 1.31 18.85 -1.61
N PRO A 91 2.18 19.87 -1.70
CA PRO A 91 1.84 21.22 -1.25
C PRO A 91 0.57 21.76 -1.92
N LYS A 92 0.48 21.61 -3.25
CA LYS A 92 -0.71 21.85 -4.06
C LYS A 92 -1.43 20.50 -4.21
N CYS A 93 -2.57 20.35 -3.55
CA CYS A 93 -3.42 19.17 -3.62
C CYS A 93 -4.85 19.65 -3.82
N ASP A 94 -5.50 19.20 -4.88
CA ASP A 94 -6.93 19.37 -5.09
C ASP A 94 -7.65 18.12 -4.55
N MET A 95 -8.24 18.24 -3.36
CA MET A 95 -8.92 17.11 -2.72
C MET A 95 -10.20 16.70 -3.46
N GLY A 96 -10.86 17.63 -4.17
CA GLY A 96 -12.03 17.31 -4.98
C GLY A 96 -11.67 16.40 -6.15
N MET A 97 -10.56 16.73 -6.85
CA MET A 97 -10.01 15.89 -7.91
C MET A 97 -9.57 14.51 -7.38
N VAL A 98 -8.86 14.46 -6.25
CA VAL A 98 -8.40 13.19 -5.66
C VAL A 98 -9.58 12.28 -5.32
N ARG A 99 -10.63 12.83 -4.70
CA ARG A 99 -11.85 12.09 -4.37
C ARG A 99 -12.57 11.60 -5.63
N GLY A 100 -12.78 12.48 -6.60
CA GLY A 100 -13.44 12.12 -7.86
C GLY A 100 -12.72 10.99 -8.62
N LEU A 101 -11.39 11.02 -8.68
CA LEU A 101 -10.62 9.96 -9.33
C LEU A 101 -10.57 8.65 -8.54
N LEU A 102 -10.58 8.73 -7.20
CA LEU A 102 -10.71 7.53 -6.38
C LEU A 102 -12.10 6.88 -6.56
N GLU A 103 -13.15 7.69 -6.61
CA GLU A 103 -14.51 7.24 -6.91
C GLU A 103 -14.59 6.58 -8.28
N GLU A 104 -14.06 7.23 -9.32
CA GLU A 104 -13.97 6.67 -10.68
C GLU A 104 -13.25 5.31 -10.70
N ALA A 105 -12.14 5.18 -9.98
CA ALA A 105 -11.42 3.92 -9.86
C ALA A 105 -12.28 2.82 -9.21
N VAL A 106 -12.96 3.14 -8.10
CA VAL A 106 -13.83 2.20 -7.39
C VAL A 106 -15.01 1.76 -8.27
N GLU A 107 -15.68 2.71 -8.94
CA GLU A 107 -16.82 2.42 -9.82
C GLU A 107 -16.47 1.49 -10.99
N ARG A 108 -15.24 1.57 -11.49
CA ARG A 108 -14.74 0.68 -12.56
C ARG A 108 -14.31 -0.69 -12.05
N LEU A 109 -13.72 -0.77 -10.86
CA LEU A 109 -13.16 -2.02 -10.32
C LEU A 109 -14.19 -2.88 -9.61
N ALA A 110 -15.09 -2.28 -8.81
CA ALA A 110 -16.03 -3.03 -7.98
C ALA A 110 -16.92 -4.00 -8.78
N PRO A 111 -17.46 -3.65 -9.96
CA PRO A 111 -18.24 -4.59 -10.78
C PRO A 111 -17.41 -5.71 -11.42
N ASN A 112 -16.09 -5.56 -11.48
CA ASN A 112 -15.17 -6.44 -12.19
C ASN A 112 -14.29 -7.29 -11.25
N CYS A 113 -14.70 -7.48 -10.00
CA CYS A 113 -14.07 -8.40 -9.07
C CYS A 113 -15.10 -9.00 -8.10
N LYS A 114 -14.75 -10.07 -7.38
CA LYS A 114 -15.62 -10.61 -6.33
C LYS A 114 -15.56 -9.75 -5.06
N GLN A 115 -14.37 -9.27 -4.72
CA GLN A 115 -14.13 -8.42 -3.57
C GLN A 115 -13.12 -7.32 -3.92
N LEU A 116 -13.58 -6.06 -3.89
CA LEU A 116 -12.70 -4.91 -3.87
C LEU A 116 -12.23 -4.64 -2.44
N VAL A 117 -10.94 -4.39 -2.27
CA VAL A 117 -10.30 -4.05 -0.99
C VAL A 117 -9.69 -2.66 -1.09
N LEU A 118 -10.15 -1.76 -0.23
CA LEU A 118 -9.60 -0.43 -0.01
C LEU A 118 -8.88 -0.39 1.34
N MET A 119 -8.06 0.63 1.55
CA MET A 119 -7.29 0.76 2.79
C MET A 119 -7.29 2.19 3.29
N ARG A 120 -7.42 2.33 4.61
CA ARG A 120 -6.93 3.50 5.32
C ARG A 120 -5.46 3.27 5.63
N SER A 121 -4.59 3.67 4.71
CA SER A 121 -3.16 3.35 4.74
C SER A 121 -2.47 3.85 6.02
N PRO A 122 -1.47 3.10 6.53
CA PRO A 122 -0.74 3.50 7.73
C PRO A 122 0.07 4.78 7.46
N THR A 123 0.37 5.53 8.52
CA THR A 123 1.25 6.71 8.43
C THR A 123 2.21 6.74 9.63
N ARG A 124 3.44 7.19 9.39
CA ARG A 124 4.46 7.29 10.44
C ARG A 124 4.15 8.46 11.36
N ASN A 125 4.21 8.23 12.68
CA ASN A 125 4.09 9.31 13.66
C ASN A 125 5.18 10.36 13.47
N GLY A 126 4.76 11.63 13.36
CA GLY A 126 5.67 12.77 13.33
C GLY A 126 5.08 14.01 12.67
N PRO A 127 5.86 15.11 12.59
CA PRO A 127 5.36 16.42 12.16
C PRO A 127 4.77 16.45 10.74
N VAL A 128 5.23 15.57 9.85
CA VAL A 128 4.71 15.46 8.48
C VAL A 128 3.28 14.93 8.49
N GLN A 129 3.02 13.87 9.25
CA GLN A 129 1.67 13.32 9.41
C GLN A 129 0.73 14.36 10.02
N GLU A 130 1.13 15.01 11.11
CA GLU A 130 0.35 16.09 11.75
C GLU A 130 -0.05 17.19 10.77
N ARG A 131 0.90 17.62 9.93
CA ARG A 131 0.69 18.68 8.93
C ARG A 131 -0.35 18.30 7.88
N PHE A 132 -0.40 17.04 7.46
CA PHE A 132 -1.27 16.58 6.37
C PHE A 132 -2.50 15.80 6.85
N ARG A 133 -2.64 15.57 8.16
CA ARG A 133 -3.74 14.84 8.78
C ARG A 133 -5.13 15.23 8.26
N PRO A 134 -5.50 16.53 8.16
CA PRO A 134 -6.86 16.88 7.70
C PRO A 134 -7.19 16.33 6.30
N ARG A 135 -6.20 16.30 5.40
CA ARG A 135 -6.38 15.77 4.04
C ARG A 135 -6.43 14.25 4.02
N MET A 136 -5.63 13.61 4.88
CA MET A 136 -5.64 12.15 5.03
C MET A 136 -6.99 11.67 5.60
N GLU A 137 -7.51 12.37 6.62
CA GLU A 137 -8.81 12.07 7.21
C GLU A 137 -9.96 12.33 6.22
N GLU A 138 -9.89 13.39 5.42
CA GLU A 138 -10.85 13.61 4.31
C GLU A 138 -10.81 12.46 3.29
N LEU A 139 -9.62 12.00 2.89
CA LEU A 139 -9.45 10.87 1.97
C LEU A 139 -10.02 9.57 2.57
N PHE A 140 -9.71 9.27 3.83
CA PHE A 140 -10.14 8.03 4.47
C PHE A 140 -11.64 8.00 4.75
N ALA A 141 -12.24 9.13 5.15
CA ALA A 141 -13.69 9.23 5.24
C ALA A 141 -14.37 8.96 3.89
N HIS A 142 -13.76 9.40 2.79
CA HIS A 142 -14.27 9.11 1.45
C HIS A 142 -14.07 7.65 1.04
N VAL A 143 -12.96 7.01 1.44
CA VAL A 143 -12.76 5.56 1.28
C VAL A 143 -13.89 4.77 1.94
N ASP A 144 -14.32 5.16 3.14
CA ASP A 144 -15.41 4.48 3.84
C ASP A 144 -16.76 4.66 3.15
N ASP A 145 -17.04 5.88 2.67
CA ASP A 145 -18.25 6.17 1.90
C ASP A 145 -18.32 5.31 0.63
N LEU A 146 -17.22 5.24 -0.12
CA LEU A 146 -17.11 4.40 -1.32
C LEU A 146 -17.29 2.92 -0.99
N ALA A 147 -16.66 2.45 0.08
CA ALA A 147 -16.81 1.07 0.51
C ALA A 147 -18.26 0.73 0.88
N ALA A 148 -18.94 1.61 1.61
CA ALA A 148 -20.34 1.43 1.97
C ALA A 148 -21.27 1.39 0.74
N ARG A 149 -21.00 2.24 -0.28
CA ARG A 149 -21.80 2.29 -1.51
C ARG A 149 -21.56 1.13 -2.46
N HIS A 150 -20.33 0.62 -2.53
CA HIS A 150 -19.92 -0.37 -3.53
C HIS A 150 -19.65 -1.77 -2.94
N GLY A 151 -19.90 -1.98 -1.65
CA GLY A 151 -19.65 -3.26 -0.97
C GLY A 151 -18.16 -3.63 -0.90
N ALA A 152 -17.27 -2.63 -0.96
CA ALA A 152 -15.84 -2.88 -0.82
C ALA A 152 -15.47 -3.12 0.64
N LEU A 153 -14.40 -3.87 0.86
CA LEU A 153 -13.84 -4.09 2.18
C LEU A 153 -12.82 -2.98 2.49
N VAL A 154 -12.85 -2.43 3.71
CA VAL A 154 -11.83 -1.46 4.17
C VAL A 154 -10.92 -2.09 5.20
N VAL A 155 -9.62 -2.06 4.96
CA VAL A 155 -8.59 -2.42 5.95
C VAL A 155 -8.14 -1.16 6.68
N GLU A 156 -8.45 -1.08 7.98
CA GLU A 156 -8.03 0.02 8.86
C GLU A 156 -6.59 -0.19 9.35
N LEU A 157 -5.63 0.53 8.77
CA LEU A 157 -4.20 0.49 9.13
C LEU A 157 -3.72 1.82 9.73
N TYR A 158 -4.47 2.91 9.53
CA TYR A 158 -4.11 4.28 9.85
C TYR A 158 -4.09 4.53 11.36
N GLN A 159 -5.10 4.05 12.08
CA GLN A 159 -5.26 4.26 13.52
C GLN A 159 -4.63 3.15 14.38
N VAL A 160 -3.76 2.32 13.80
CA VAL A 160 -3.13 1.20 14.52
C VAL A 160 -1.78 1.66 15.09
N PRO A 161 -1.63 1.73 16.44
CA PRO A 161 -0.41 2.27 17.06
C PRO A 161 0.86 1.57 16.62
N ALA A 162 0.82 0.24 16.44
CA ALA A 162 1.98 -0.51 16.00
C ALA A 162 2.46 -0.09 14.61
N LEU A 163 1.57 0.22 13.67
CA LEU A 163 1.91 0.61 12.29
C LEU A 163 2.36 2.07 12.17
N SER A 164 2.07 2.91 13.17
CA SER A 164 2.54 4.29 13.22
C SER A 164 3.90 4.46 13.93
N ASP A 165 4.38 3.42 14.62
CA ASP A 165 5.70 3.39 15.26
C ASP A 165 6.82 3.48 14.21
N GLN A 166 7.82 4.31 14.46
CA GLN A 166 8.91 4.58 13.51
C GLN A 166 9.70 3.33 13.10
N ARG A 167 9.71 2.27 13.92
CA ARG A 167 10.37 0.99 13.62
C ARG A 167 9.68 0.21 12.49
N MET A 168 8.43 0.54 12.16
CA MET A 168 7.74 -0.01 11.00
C MET A 168 8.14 0.67 9.69
N TRP A 169 8.92 1.74 9.74
CA TRP A 169 9.27 2.55 8.57
C TRP A 169 10.78 2.51 8.35
N ASP A 170 11.17 2.34 7.09
CA ASP A 170 12.58 2.23 6.70
C ASP A 170 13.31 3.58 6.86
N VAL A 171 14.61 3.59 6.55
CA VAL A 171 15.51 4.75 6.69
C VAL A 171 15.06 5.96 5.87
N ASP A 172 14.21 5.78 4.86
CA ASP A 172 13.59 6.85 4.09
C ASP A 172 12.35 7.48 4.75
N ARG A 173 11.93 6.93 5.90
CA ARG A 173 10.83 7.41 6.75
C ARG A 173 9.48 7.52 6.03
N LEU A 174 9.35 6.84 4.89
CA LEU A 174 8.18 6.91 4.01
C LEU A 174 7.64 5.52 3.68
N HIS A 175 8.49 4.51 3.53
CA HIS A 175 8.05 3.15 3.20
C HIS A 175 8.19 2.20 4.38
N LEU A 176 7.38 1.15 4.39
CA LEU A 176 7.40 0.15 5.46
C LEU A 176 8.65 -0.73 5.39
N THR A 177 9.12 -1.14 6.55
CA THR A 177 10.10 -2.23 6.68
C THR A 177 9.45 -3.58 6.31
N PRO A 178 10.23 -4.66 6.12
CA PRO A 178 9.68 -6.01 5.93
C PRO A 178 8.67 -6.41 7.01
N GLU A 179 8.91 -6.01 8.26
CA GLU A 179 8.01 -6.23 9.40
C GLU A 179 6.68 -5.48 9.23
N GLY A 180 6.73 -4.21 8.80
CA GLY A 180 5.51 -3.45 8.51
C GLY A 180 4.69 -4.09 7.38
N HIS A 181 5.35 -4.51 6.29
CA HIS A 181 4.69 -5.21 5.19
C HIS A 181 4.03 -6.53 5.62
N ARG A 182 4.70 -7.30 6.50
CA ARG A 182 4.16 -8.54 7.07
C ARG A 182 2.88 -8.28 7.88
N ARG A 183 2.85 -7.23 8.71
CA ARG A 183 1.65 -6.83 9.47
C ARG A 183 0.51 -6.36 8.57
N VAL A 184 0.81 -5.63 7.51
CA VAL A 184 -0.21 -5.23 6.51
C VAL A 184 -0.76 -6.46 5.80
N ALA A 185 0.09 -7.40 5.38
CA ALA A 185 -0.35 -8.64 4.74
C ALA A 185 -1.29 -9.45 5.65
N GLU A 186 -0.95 -9.55 6.94
CA GLU A 186 -1.80 -10.17 7.97
C GLU A 186 -3.13 -9.42 8.16
N ALA A 187 -3.11 -8.08 8.17
CA ALA A 187 -4.32 -7.28 8.29
C ALA A 187 -5.30 -7.52 7.14
N VAL A 188 -4.80 -7.54 5.89
CA VAL A 188 -5.62 -7.81 4.71
C VAL A 188 -6.12 -9.25 4.70
N TRP A 189 -5.27 -10.20 5.07
CA TRP A 189 -5.60 -11.61 5.21
C TRP A 189 -6.78 -11.83 6.16
N GLN A 190 -6.69 -11.30 7.38
CA GLN A 190 -7.78 -11.40 8.36
C GLN A 190 -9.04 -10.68 7.89
N ALA A 191 -8.91 -9.52 7.25
CA ALA A 191 -10.06 -8.79 6.74
C ALA A 191 -10.79 -9.57 5.64
N LEU A 192 -10.07 -10.28 4.79
CA LEU A 192 -10.63 -11.19 3.78
C LEU A 192 -11.33 -12.44 4.37
N GLY A 193 -11.33 -12.60 5.69
CA GLY A 193 -12.04 -13.67 6.40
C GLY A 193 -11.21 -14.92 6.66
N TYR A 194 -9.91 -14.89 6.39
CA TYR A 194 -9.03 -16.00 6.74
C TYR A 194 -8.69 -16.01 8.23
N GLU A 195 -8.48 -17.22 8.78
CA GLU A 195 -8.05 -17.40 10.16
C GLU A 195 -6.72 -16.66 10.44
N PRO A 196 -6.64 -15.89 11.55
CA PRO A 196 -5.42 -15.20 11.96
C PRO A 196 -4.20 -16.13 12.05
N GLU A 197 -3.08 -15.71 11.46
CA GLU A 197 -1.78 -16.36 11.66
C GLU A 197 -0.92 -15.61 12.68
N ASP A 198 -1.17 -14.31 12.89
CA ASP A 198 -0.46 -13.47 13.85
C ASP A 198 -1.35 -12.31 14.37
N ASP A 199 -1.01 -11.75 15.53
CA ASP A 199 -1.57 -10.49 16.00
C ASP A 199 -0.77 -9.32 15.42
N TRP A 200 -1.16 -8.88 14.22
CA TRP A 200 -0.53 -7.76 13.55
C TRP A 200 -0.68 -6.42 14.29
N ARG A 201 -1.62 -6.31 15.24
CA ARG A 201 -1.82 -5.15 16.09
C ARG A 201 -0.99 -5.20 17.38
N ALA A 202 -0.31 -6.31 17.64
CA ALA A 202 0.46 -6.51 18.86
C ALA A 202 1.42 -5.33 19.12
N PRO A 203 1.44 -4.79 20.34
CA PRO A 203 2.30 -3.66 20.66
C PRO A 203 3.77 -4.07 20.52
N LEU A 204 4.58 -3.14 20.02
CA LEU A 204 6.02 -3.34 20.00
C LEU A 204 6.58 -3.18 21.42
N PRO A 205 7.68 -3.89 21.75
CA PRO A 205 8.39 -3.66 23.01
C PRO A 205 8.73 -2.18 23.20
N ALA A 206 8.82 -1.73 24.45
CA ALA A 206 9.15 -0.35 24.77
C ALA A 206 10.43 0.08 24.02
N PRO A 207 10.42 1.25 23.34
CA PRO A 207 11.55 1.68 22.56
C PRO A 207 12.73 2.01 23.47
N VAL A 208 13.95 1.66 23.06
CA VAL A 208 15.17 2.14 23.69
C VAL A 208 15.43 3.56 23.16
N PRO A 209 15.47 4.61 24.01
CA PRO A 209 15.70 5.97 23.55
C PRO A 209 17.04 6.08 22.82
N PRO A 210 17.07 6.53 21.56
CA PRO A 210 18.34 6.71 20.87
C PRO A 210 19.10 7.90 21.46
N ASN A 211 20.43 7.82 21.50
CA ASN A 211 21.28 8.96 21.84
C ASN A 211 21.02 10.14 20.87
N TRP A 212 20.87 11.35 21.40
CA TRP A 212 20.58 12.58 20.64
C TRP A 212 21.57 12.83 19.49
N ALA A 213 22.86 12.55 19.71
CA ALA A 213 23.90 12.72 18.69
C ALA A 213 23.70 11.75 17.53
N THR A 214 23.36 10.48 17.83
CA THR A 214 23.03 9.46 16.83
C THR A 214 21.79 9.86 16.02
N GLN A 215 20.78 10.46 16.66
CA GLN A 215 19.58 10.94 15.96
C GLN A 215 19.91 12.07 14.97
N ARG A 216 20.74 13.05 15.36
CA ARG A 216 21.14 14.15 14.47
C ARG A 216 21.94 13.68 13.26
N ILE A 217 22.84 12.72 13.45
CA ILE A 217 23.58 12.09 12.34
C ILE A 217 22.62 11.36 11.40
N ALA A 218 21.65 10.62 11.95
CA ALA A 218 20.63 9.93 11.16
C ALA A 218 19.73 10.92 10.39
N ASP A 219 19.33 12.04 10.99
CA ASP A 219 18.55 13.09 10.34
C ASP A 219 19.31 13.72 9.17
N ALA A 220 20.59 14.07 9.37
CA ALA A 220 21.42 14.64 8.32
C ALA A 220 21.62 13.66 7.15
N ARG A 221 21.86 12.38 7.45
CA ARG A 221 21.97 11.32 6.45
C ARG A 221 20.67 11.14 5.68
N PHE A 222 19.54 11.07 6.38
CA PHE A 222 18.22 11.00 5.79
C PHE A 222 17.96 12.16 4.84
N ALA A 223 18.22 13.39 5.30
CA ALA A 223 18.01 14.59 4.51
C ALA A 223 18.81 14.55 3.21
N ARG A 224 20.09 14.16 3.29
CA ARG A 224 20.99 14.07 2.13
C ARG A 224 20.61 12.97 1.15
N GLN A 225 20.27 11.78 1.65
CA GLN A 225 20.10 10.58 0.81
C GLN A 225 18.70 10.44 0.24
N TYR A 226 17.66 10.90 0.95
CA TYR A 226 16.27 10.64 0.57
C TYR A 226 15.48 11.93 0.34
N LEU A 227 15.50 12.85 1.31
CA LEU A 227 14.66 14.06 1.25
C LEU A 227 15.08 15.01 0.12
N LEU A 228 16.36 15.37 0.02
CA LEU A 228 16.85 16.29 -1.01
C LEU A 228 16.63 15.75 -2.44
N PRO A 229 16.98 14.49 -2.77
CA PRO A 229 16.67 13.92 -4.08
C PRO A 229 15.17 13.89 -4.38
N TRP A 230 14.33 13.61 -3.36
CA TRP A 230 12.88 13.62 -3.52
C TRP A 230 12.33 15.02 -3.79
N ILE A 231 12.82 16.06 -3.08
CA ILE A 231 12.49 17.46 -3.38
C ILE A 231 12.93 17.83 -4.80
N GLY A 232 14.16 17.49 -5.18
CA GLY A 232 14.68 17.76 -6.52
C GLY A 232 13.79 17.15 -7.62
N ARG A 233 13.41 15.87 -7.46
CA ARG A 233 12.46 15.21 -8.36
C ARG A 233 11.13 15.97 -8.45
N ARG A 234 10.56 16.36 -7.31
CA ARG A 234 9.31 17.16 -7.26
C ARG A 234 9.41 18.48 -8.01
N LEU A 235 10.52 19.21 -7.88
CA LEU A 235 10.73 20.48 -8.58
C LEU A 235 10.89 20.29 -10.10
N THR A 236 11.42 19.14 -10.53
CA THR A 236 11.60 18.79 -11.95
C THR A 236 10.41 18.05 -12.57
N GLY A 237 9.34 17.79 -11.81
CA GLY A 237 8.19 17.00 -12.26
C GLY A 237 8.47 15.51 -12.48
N ARG A 238 9.67 15.01 -12.10
CA ARG A 238 10.06 13.60 -12.27
C ARG A 238 9.58 12.74 -11.10
N SER A 239 9.22 11.49 -11.37
CA SER A 239 8.93 10.46 -10.37
C SER A 239 10.02 9.39 -10.32
N SER A 240 10.16 8.71 -9.19
CA SER A 240 11.03 7.52 -9.08
C SER A 240 10.44 6.29 -9.79
N GLY A 241 9.20 6.38 -10.27
CA GLY A 241 8.51 5.37 -11.07
C GLY A 241 8.51 5.65 -12.57
N ASP A 242 9.02 6.79 -13.04
CA ASP A 242 8.96 7.14 -14.46
C ASP A 242 9.66 6.09 -15.34
N GLY A 243 8.97 5.62 -16.38
CA GLY A 243 9.47 4.61 -17.30
C GLY A 243 9.61 3.19 -16.70
N ARG A 244 9.12 2.96 -15.48
CA ARG A 244 9.15 1.64 -14.85
C ARG A 244 7.87 0.86 -15.16
N PRO A 245 7.97 -0.37 -15.72
CA PRO A 245 6.82 -1.24 -15.84
C PRO A 245 6.42 -1.77 -14.45
N PRO A 246 5.19 -2.25 -14.29
CA PRO A 246 4.81 -3.00 -13.10
C PRO A 246 5.64 -4.27 -12.94
N LYS A 247 5.86 -4.68 -11.70
CA LYS A 247 6.68 -5.88 -11.40
C LYS A 247 6.01 -7.19 -11.83
N ARG A 248 4.68 -7.25 -11.88
CA ARG A 248 3.90 -8.39 -12.36
C ARG A 248 2.71 -7.89 -13.17
N PRO A 249 2.89 -7.54 -14.45
CA PRO A 249 1.87 -6.86 -15.26
C PRO A 249 0.73 -7.78 -15.72
N GLU A 250 0.87 -9.10 -15.59
CA GLU A 250 -0.09 -10.09 -16.07
C GLU A 250 -0.62 -10.96 -14.93
N LEU A 251 -1.91 -11.34 -15.01
CA LEU A 251 -2.56 -12.24 -14.05
C LEU A 251 -2.21 -13.70 -14.38
N LEU A 252 -1.00 -14.11 -14.00
CA LEU A 252 -0.45 -15.44 -14.25
C LEU A 252 -0.45 -16.31 -12.99
N PRO A 253 -0.36 -17.65 -13.15
CA PRO A 253 -0.13 -18.56 -12.02
C PRO A 253 1.03 -18.09 -11.13
N TYR A 254 0.86 -18.23 -9.82
CA TYR A 254 1.82 -17.79 -8.83
C TYR A 254 2.07 -18.88 -7.80
N GLU A 255 3.33 -19.29 -7.70
CA GLU A 255 3.78 -20.33 -6.78
C GLU A 255 4.50 -19.75 -5.54
N GLY A 256 4.52 -18.41 -5.41
CA GLY A 256 5.28 -17.71 -4.38
C GLY A 256 6.75 -17.50 -4.75
N PRO A 257 7.51 -16.71 -3.97
CA PRO A 257 8.96 -16.74 -4.06
C PRO A 257 9.45 -18.13 -3.61
N ILE A 258 10.39 -18.71 -4.36
CA ILE A 258 11.18 -19.85 -3.87
C ILE A 258 11.91 -19.36 -2.62
N ALA A 259 11.68 -20.04 -1.49
CA ALA A 259 12.23 -19.68 -0.19
C ALA A 259 13.76 -19.51 -0.20
#